data_AF-A0A5R1Z1L7-F1
#
_entry.id   AF-A0A5R1Z1L7-F1
#
_cell.length_a   1.000
_cell.length_b   1.000
_cell.length_c   1.000
_cell.angle_alpha   90.00
_cell.angle_beta   90.00
_cell.angle_gamma   90.00
#
_symmetry.space_group_name_H-M   'P 1'
#
loop_
_entity.id
_entity.type
_entity.pdbx_description
1 polymer ?
#
loop_
_entity_poly.entity_id
_entity_poly.type
_entity_poly.pdbx_seq_one_letter_code
_entity_poly.pdbx_strand_id
1 'polypeptide(L)' 'MNMLALTIILPLIGFVLLAFSRGRWSENLSATIGVGSVGLPALVTAIVGMDFFANGKQAFIQPLWTWMSVGN' A
#
# COMPACT_ATOMS: atom_id res chain seq x y z
N MET A 1 0.05 -10.56 -11.14
CA MET A 1 -0.17 -9.12 -11.47
C MET A 1 0.55 -8.29 -10.42
N ASN A 2 1.17 -7.16 -10.78
CA ASN A 2 2.04 -6.46 -9.83
C ASN A 2 1.27 -5.52 -8.89
N MET A 3 0.85 -6.05 -7.74
CA MET A 3 0.05 -5.32 -6.75
C MET A 3 0.88 -4.75 -5.59
N LEU A 4 2.21 -4.94 -5.59
CA LEU A 4 3.08 -4.53 -4.48
C LEU A 4 2.97 -3.03 -4.17
N ALA A 5 2.78 -2.17 -5.18
CA ALA A 5 2.61 -0.74 -4.95
C ALA A 5 1.37 -0.40 -4.08
N LEU A 6 0.32 -1.23 -4.09
CA LEU A 6 -0.90 -0.98 -3.30
C LEU A 6 -0.68 -1.13 -1.80
N THR A 7 0.32 -1.92 -1.36
CA THR A 7 0.65 -2.04 0.06
C THR A 7 1.21 -0.73 0.63
N ILE A 8 1.70 0.16 -0.23
CA ILE A 8 2.24 1.48 0.12
C ILE A 8 1.21 2.59 -0.17
N ILE A 9 0.55 2.52 -1.34
CA ILE A 9 -0.38 3.56 -1.78
C ILE A 9 -1.61 3.64 -0.88
N LEU A 10 -2.19 2.52 -0.46
CA LEU A 10 -3.42 2.53 0.34
C LEU A 10 -3.21 3.14 1.75
N PRO A 11 -2.15 2.81 2.51
CA PRO A 11 -1.84 3.53 3.74
C PRO A 11 -1.56 5.01 3.50
N LEU A 12 -0.87 5.36 2.42
CA LEU A 12 -0.57 6.76 2.08
C LEU A 12 -1.85 7.55 1.80
N ILE A 13 -2.80 6.98 1.07
CA ILE A 13 -4.12 7.60 0.83
C ILE A 13 -4.86 7.76 2.16
N GLY A 14 -4.91 6.73 2.99
CA GLY A 14 -5.53 6.80 4.33
C GLY A 14 -4.92 7.92 5.18
N PHE A 15 -3.59 8.02 5.19
CA PHE A 15 -2.86 9.08 5.86
C PHE A 15 -3.24 10.47 5.32
N VAL A 16 -3.19 10.70 4.01
CA VAL A 16 -3.51 12.01 3.41
C VAL A 16 -4.95 12.42 3.74
N LEU A 17 -5.89 11.49 3.62
CA LEU A 17 -7.30 11.72 3.94
C LEU A 17 -7.48 12.13 5.41
N LEU A 18 -6.93 11.36 6.35
CA LEU A 18 -7.07 11.63 7.78
C LEU A 18 -6.32 12.90 8.20
N ALA A 19 -5.08 13.08 7.75
CA ALA A 19 -4.25 14.25 8.08
C ALA A 19 -4.90 15.56 7.62
N PHE A 20 -5.56 15.55 6.47
CA PHE A 20 -6.20 16.75 5.92
C PHE A 20 -7.68 16.91 6.32
N SER A 21 -8.29 15.93 6.98
CA SER A 21 -9.66 16.03 7.49
C SER A 21 -9.81 17.06 8.62
N ARG A 22 -8.74 17.34 9.39
CA ARG A 22 -8.69 18.31 10.50
C ARG A 22 -9.85 18.17 11.52
N GLY A 23 -10.27 16.94 11.82
CA GLY A 23 -11.36 16.69 12.76
C GLY A 23 -12.76 17.06 12.25
N ARG A 24 -12.91 17.36 10.95
CA ARG A 24 -14.21 17.64 10.32
C ARG A 24 -15.04 16.39 10.06
N TRP A 25 -14.43 15.21 10.21
CA TRP A 25 -15.08 13.91 10.01
C TRP A 25 -15.53 13.32 11.34
N SER A 26 -16.64 12.58 11.31
CA SER A 26 -17.08 11.82 12.46
C SER A 26 -16.04 10.76 12.85
N GLU A 27 -16.07 10.34 14.11
CA GLU A 27 -15.20 9.31 14.63
C GLU A 27 -15.33 8.00 13.85
N ASN A 28 -16.57 7.57 13.56
CA ASN A 28 -16.83 6.34 12.80
C ASN A 28 -16.27 6.39 11.37
N LEU A 29 -16.34 7.54 10.70
CA LEU A 29 -15.78 7.70 9.35
C LEU A 29 -14.24 7.63 9.40
N SER A 30 -13.65 8.33 10.36
CA SER A 30 -12.20 8.35 10.55
C SER A 30 -11.67 6.95 10.91
N ALA A 31 -12.38 6.23 11.77
CA ALA A 31 -12.07 4.84 12.15
C ALA A 31 -12.15 3.90 10.94
N THR A 32 -13.21 4.01 10.14
CA THR A 32 -13.38 3.20 8.92
C THR A 32 -12.23 3.41 7.93
N ILE A 33 -11.82 4.67 7.72
CA ILE A 33 -10.72 4.99 6.81
C ILE A 33 -9.38 4.49 7.37
N GLY A 34 -9.13 4.68 8.67
CA GLY A 34 -7.93 4.19 9.34
C GLY A 34 -7.79 2.67 9.20
N VAL A 35 -8.82 1.92 9.59
CA VAL A 35 -8.83 0.46 9.50
C VAL A 35 -8.76 0.00 8.04
N GLY A 36 -9.53 0.62 7.14
CA GLY A 36 -9.51 0.29 5.71
C GLY A 36 -8.14 0.50 5.06
N SER A 37 -7.44 1.56 5.45
CA SER A 37 -6.11 1.89 4.91
C SER A 37 -5.03 0.87 5.26
N VAL A 38 -5.24 0.06 6.31
CA VAL A 38 -4.31 -1.02 6.73
C VAL A 38 -4.85 -2.40 6.35
N GLY A 39 -6.16 -2.62 6.49
CA GLY A 39 -6.81 -3.89 6.18
C GLY A 39 -6.76 -4.25 4.69
N LEU A 40 -6.94 -3.28 3.80
CA LEU A 40 -6.85 -3.52 2.36
C LEU A 40 -5.42 -3.92 1.93
N PRO A 41 -4.34 -3.24 2.37
CA PRO A 41 -2.97 -3.73 2.21
C PRO A 41 -2.69 -5.11 2.75
N ALA A 42 -3.28 -5.48 3.90
CA ALA A 42 -3.11 -6.82 4.46
C ALA A 42 -3.70 -7.88 3.51
N LEU A 43 -4.88 -7.61 2.93
CA LEU A 43 -5.48 -8.48 1.92
C LEU A 43 -4.61 -8.57 0.65
N VAL A 44 -4.11 -7.43 0.16
CA VAL A 44 -3.17 -7.41 -0.98
C VAL A 44 -1.92 -8.23 -0.68
N THR A 45 -1.36 -8.10 0.53
CA THR A 45 -0.19 -8.86 0.97
C THR A 45 -0.45 -10.37 0.98
N ALA A 46 -1.63 -10.79 1.45
CA ALA A 46 -2.02 -12.19 1.40
C ALA A 46 -2.09 -12.72 -0.05
N ILE A 47 -2.70 -11.96 -0.96
CA ILE A 47 -2.81 -12.31 -2.39
C ILE A 47 -1.42 -12.45 -3.03
N VAL A 48 -0.57 -11.42 -2.89
CA VAL A 48 0.78 -11.43 -3.47
C VAL A 48 1.66 -12.50 -2.82
N GLY A 49 1.45 -12.79 -1.53
CA GLY A 49 2.12 -13.88 -0.83
C GLY A 49 1.76 -15.25 -1.41
N MET A 50 0.48 -15.52 -1.69
CA MET A 50 0.05 -16.75 -2.36
C MET A 50 0.70 -16.88 -3.75
N ASP A 51 0.72 -15.80 -4.52
CA ASP A 51 1.41 -15.76 -5.83
C ASP A 51 2.91 -16.06 -5.67
N PHE A 52 3.58 -15.49 -4.68
CA PHE A 52 5.00 -15.74 -4.41
C PHE A 52 5.27 -17.23 -4.12
N PHE A 53 4.43 -17.86 -3.28
CA PHE A 53 4.56 -19.29 -3.00
C PHE A 53 4.29 -20.16 -4.24
N ALA A 54 3.29 -19.79 -5.05
CA ALA A 54 2.97 -20.51 -6.29
C ALA A 54 4.06 -20.37 -7.36
N ASN A 55 4.80 -19.26 -7.38
CA ASN A 55 5.89 -18.98 -8.32
C ASN A 55 7.27 -19.46 -7.81
N GLY A 56 7.30 -20.51 -6.99
CA GLY A 56 8.55 -21.13 -6.54
C GLY A 56 9.36 -20.27 -5.56
N LYS A 57 8.73 -19.29 -4.90
CA LYS A 57 9.36 -18.43 -3.88
C LYS A 57 10.55 -17.62 -4.42
N GLN A 58 10.52 -17.29 -5.71
CA GLN A 58 11.58 -16.51 -6.33
C GLN A 58 11.52 -15.04 -5.89
N ALA A 59 12.69 -14.45 -5.67
CA ALA A 59 12.79 -13.03 -5.37
C ALA A 59 12.18 -12.21 -6.51
N PHE A 60 11.19 -11.39 -6.19
CA PHE A 60 10.53 -10.52 -7.16
C PHE A 60 11.02 -9.09 -6.96
N ILE A 61 11.60 -8.52 -8.01
CA ILE A 61 12.08 -7.14 -8.02
C ILE A 61 11.15 -6.33 -8.91
N GLN A 62 10.52 -5.29 -8.35
CA GLN A 62 9.75 -4.30 -9.10
C GLN A 62 10.51 -2.97 -9.10
N PRO A 63 11.22 -2.63 -10.20
CA PRO A 63 11.70 -1.28 -10.40
C PRO A 63 10.49 -0.35 -10.55
N LEU A 64 10.44 0.73 -9.76
CA LEU A 64 9.39 1.75 -9.88
C LEU A 64 9.84 2.87 -10.80
N TRP A 65 10.96 3.52 -10.46
CA TRP A 65 11.66 4.49 -11.28
C TRP A 65 13.11 4.62 -10.77
N THR A 66 13.98 5.23 -11.58
CA THR A 66 15.32 5.65 -11.13
C THR A 66 15.19 6.97 -10.39
N TRP A 67 15.34 6.96 -9.06
CA TRP A 67 15.18 8.19 -8.26
C TRP A 67 16.20 9.26 -8.63
N MET A 68 17.47 8.87 -8.77
CA MET A 68 18.56 9.74 -9.19
C MET A 68 19.51 8.96 -10.08
N SER A 69 19.99 9.59 -11.15
CA SER A 69 21.08 9.10 -12.00
C SER A 69 22.15 10.18 -12.00
N VAL A 70 23.36 9.82 -11.55
CA VAL A 70 24.48 10.75 -11.38
C VAL A 70 25.69 10.15 -12.08
N GLY A 71 26.39 10.96 -12.87
CA GLY A 71 27.47 10.50 -13.74
C GLY A 71 26.96 9.83 -15.03
N ASN A 72 27.89 9.23 -15.77
CA ASN A 72 27.60 8.27 -16.85
C ASN A 72 27.80 6.85 -16.31
#